data_AF-A0A3E4KNX2-F1
#
_entry.id   AF-A0A3E4KNX2-F1
#
_cell.length_a   1.000
_cell.length_b   1.000
_cell.length_c   1.000
_cell.angle_alpha   90.00
_cell.angle_beta   90.00
_cell.angle_gamma   90.00
#
_symmetry.space_group_name_H-M   'P 1'
#
loop_
_entity.id
_entity.type
_entity.pdbx_description
1 polymer ?
#
loop_
_entity_poly.entity_id
_entity_poly.type
_entity_poly.pdbx_seq_one_letter_code
_entity_poly.pdbx_strand_id
1 'polypeptide(L)'
;MKDQLRLLRDCINNDRPAVVFQGDDFCAPEILEAAKEIYRKHGCSEEFLFDWQLLINEVKAYQLESPATVKLPKLSPTETELVREEMTKR
;
A
#
# COMPACT_ATOMS: atom_id res chain seq x y z
N MET A 1 -3.16 14.96 11.62
CA MET A 1 -3.41 14.04 10.49
C MET A 1 -2.80 14.68 9.25
N LYS A 2 -1.75 14.09 8.65
CA LYS A 2 -1.25 14.57 7.35
C LYS A 2 -2.44 14.46 6.39
N ASP A 3 -2.78 15.54 5.69
CA ASP A 3 -3.88 15.53 4.72
C ASP A 3 -3.47 14.63 3.55
N GLN A 4 -3.92 13.38 3.58
CA GLN A 4 -3.59 12.35 2.58
C GLN A 4 -4.09 12.77 1.20
N LEU A 5 -5.19 13.52 1.13
CA LEU A 5 -5.73 14.05 -0.12
C LEU A 5 -4.79 15.12 -0.69
N ARG A 6 -4.29 16.01 0.17
CA ARG A 6 -3.28 17.00 -0.23
C ARG A 6 -1.98 16.35 -0.67
N LEU A 7 -1.48 15.35 0.07
CA LEU A 7 -0.28 14.61 -0.30
C LEU A 7 -0.44 13.90 -1.65
N LEU A 8 -1.57 13.24 -1.88
CA LEU A 8 -1.86 12.60 -3.17
C LEU A 8 -1.90 13.62 -4.31
N ARG A 9 -2.56 14.76 -4.10
CA ARG A 9 -2.59 15.86 -5.09
C ARG A 9 -1.19 16.39 -5.37
N ASP A 10 -0.36 16.56 -4.34
CA ASP A 10 1.02 17.01 -4.51
C ASP A 10 1.86 15.98 -5.29
N CYS A 11 1.68 14.68 -5.04
CA CYS A 11 2.33 13.63 -5.83
C CYS A 11 1.93 13.70 -7.31
N ILE A 12 0.63 13.82 -7.59
CA ILE A 12 0.09 13.91 -8.96
C ILE A 12 0.60 15.19 -9.65
N ASN A 13 0.51 16.34 -8.98
CA ASN A 13 0.84 17.64 -9.57
C ASN A 13 2.35 17.87 -9.77
N ASN A 14 3.20 17.09 -9.09
CA ASN A 14 4.66 17.24 -9.16
C ASN A 14 5.34 16.00 -9.77
N ASP A 15 4.60 15.12 -10.43
CA ASP A 15 5.11 13.87 -11.02
C ASP A 15 5.97 13.04 -10.04
N ARG A 16 5.60 13.05 -8.75
CA ARG A 16 6.32 12.27 -7.73
C ARG A 16 5.73 10.88 -7.67
N PRO A 17 6.55 9.82 -7.80
CA PRO A 17 6.07 8.47 -7.63
C PRO A 17 5.39 8.30 -6.26
N ALA A 18 4.19 7.74 -6.27
CA ALA A 18 3.44 7.40 -5.08
C ALA A 18 2.92 5.98 -5.19
N VAL A 19 2.93 5.27 -4.07
CA VAL A 19 2.26 3.98 -3.93
C VAL A 19 1.18 4.15 -2.88
N VAL A 20 -0.05 3.74 -3.22
CA VAL A 20 -1.19 3.83 -2.31
C VAL A 20 -1.36 2.47 -1.64
N PHE A 21 -1.29 2.47 -0.31
CA PHE A 21 -1.61 1.30 0.51
C PHE A 21 -2.96 1.53 1.19
N GLN A 22 -3.81 0.52 1.14
CA GLN A 22 -5.11 0.56 1.81
C GLN A 22 -4.99 -0.25 3.11
N GLY A 23 -5.36 0.34 4.25
CA GLY A 23 -5.19 -0.33 5.56
C GLY A 23 -6.05 -1.58 5.73
N ASP A 24 -7.10 -1.72 4.93
CA ASP A 24 -7.97 -2.89 4.89
C ASP A 24 -7.43 -4.03 3.99
N ASP A 25 -6.31 -3.83 3.30
CA ASP A 25 -5.62 -4.93 2.62
C ASP A 25 -4.90 -5.79 3.65
N PHE A 26 -5.30 -7.06 3.74
CA PHE A 26 -4.67 -8.06 4.62
C PHE A 26 -3.16 -8.15 4.42
N CYS A 27 -2.67 -7.96 3.20
CA CYS A 27 -1.25 -8.06 2.87
C CYS A 27 -0.47 -6.78 3.15
N ALA A 28 -1.14 -5.65 3.50
CA ALA A 28 -0.48 -4.36 3.66
C ALA A 28 0.70 -4.38 4.66
N PRO A 29 0.61 -5.00 5.86
CA PRO A 29 1.74 -5.01 6.79
C PRO A 29 3.00 -5.66 6.21
N GLU A 30 2.86 -6.83 5.59
CA GLU A 30 3.97 -7.57 4.99
C GLU A 30 4.61 -6.79 3.83
N ILE A 31 3.77 -6.17 2.99
CA ILE A 31 4.26 -5.36 1.86
C ILE A 31 5.00 -4.12 2.36
N LEU A 32 4.47 -3.43 3.37
CA LEU A 32 5.10 -2.23 3.93
C LEU A 32 6.44 -2.55 4.63
N GLU A 33 6.54 -3.69 5.30
CA GLU A 33 7.80 -4.19 5.85
C GLU A 33 8.84 -4.47 4.77
N ALA A 34 8.45 -5.18 3.70
CA ALA A 34 9.32 -5.42 2.56
C ALA A 34 9.75 -4.10 1.88
N ALA A 35 8.84 -3.15 1.73
CA ALA A 35 9.13 -1.83 1.17
C ALA A 35 10.15 -1.07 2.02
N LYS A 36 10.04 -1.12 3.35
CA LYS A 36 11.02 -0.49 4.26
C LYS A 36 12.44 -1.01 4.00
N GLU A 37 12.58 -2.32 3.82
CA GLU A 37 13.87 -2.96 3.53
C GLU A 37 14.45 -2.52 2.19
N ILE A 38 13.58 -2.35 1.18
CA ILE A 38 13.97 -1.80 -0.13
C ILE A 38 14.43 -0.35 0.01
N TYR A 39 13.68 0.51 0.71
CA TYR A 39 14.06 1.91 0.92
C TYR A 39 15.38 2.06 1.66
N ARG A 40 15.57 1.25 2.71
CA ARG A 40 16.84 1.18 3.46
C ARG A 40 18.00 0.80 2.55
N LYS A 41 17.83 -0.22 1.69
CA LYS A 41 18.85 -0.66 0.73
C LYS A 41 19.22 0.44 -0.28
N HIS A 42 18.28 1.32 -0.63
CA HIS A 42 18.51 2.41 -1.60
C HIS A 42 18.94 3.73 -0.94
N GLY A 43 19.22 3.74 0.37
CA GLY A 43 19.79 4.89 1.06
C GLY A 43 18.79 5.97 1.46
N CYS A 44 17.51 5.62 1.64
CA CYS A 44 16.57 6.53 2.29
C CYS A 44 17.03 6.90 3.71
N SER A 45 16.71 8.12 4.16
CA SER A 45 17.18 8.63 5.45
C SER A 45 16.58 7.88 6.64
N GLU A 46 17.27 7.90 7.78
CA GLU A 46 16.77 7.26 9.02
C GLU A 46 15.46 7.90 9.51
N GLU A 47 15.28 9.21 9.32
CA GLU A 47 14.02 9.91 9.64
C GLU A 47 12.86 9.38 8.78
N PHE A 48 13.12 9.13 7.49
CA PHE A 48 12.14 8.52 6.61
C PHE A 48 11.79 7.10 7.06
N LEU A 49 12.81 6.27 7.36
CA LEU A 49 12.61 4.89 7.81
C LEU A 49 11.89 4.81 9.17
N PHE A 50 12.10 5.81 10.03
CA PHE A 50 11.40 5.95 11.30
C PHE A 50 9.92 6.29 11.10
N ASP A 51 9.61 7.32 10.30
CA ASP A 51 8.22 7.69 9.94
C ASP A 51 7.51 6.51 9.26
N TRP A 52 8.22 5.76 8.42
CA TRP A 52 7.72 4.55 7.79
C TRP A 52 7.39 3.43 8.79
N GLN A 53 8.22 3.25 9.82
CA GLN A 53 7.92 2.27 10.88
C GLN A 53 6.68 2.64 11.68
N LEU A 54 6.46 3.94 11.92
CA LEU A 54 5.24 4.41 12.58
C LEU A 54 4.00 4.07 11.74
N LEU A 55 4.06 4.31 10.42
CA LEU A 55 3.00 3.92 9.50
C LEU A 55 2.71 2.40 9.56
N ILE A 56 3.73 1.55 9.55
CA ILE A 56 3.55 0.08 9.69
C ILE A 56 2.82 -0.25 10.99
N ASN A 57 3.21 0.38 12.09
CA ASN A 57 2.59 0.14 13.40
C ASN A 57 1.12 0.59 13.42
N GLU A 58 0.81 1.73 12.81
CA GLU A 58 -0.57 2.24 12.66
C GLU A 58 -1.44 1.28 11.85
N VAL A 59 -0.93 0.75 10.74
CA VAL A 59 -1.67 -0.22 9.90
C VAL A 59 -1.93 -1.51 10.68
N LYS A 60 -0.93 -2.04 11.37
CA LYS A 60 -1.11 -3.24 12.21
C LYS A 60 -2.11 -3.02 13.34
N ALA A 61 -2.08 -1.87 13.99
CA ALA A 61 -3.04 -1.51 15.03
C ALA A 61 -4.47 -1.43 14.46
N TYR A 62 -4.65 -0.74 13.32
CA TYR A 62 -5.94 -0.66 12.63
C TYR A 62 -6.51 -2.04 12.31
N GLN A 63 -5.69 -2.95 11.76
CA GLN A 63 -6.15 -4.29 11.41
C GLN A 63 -6.54 -5.13 12.63
N LEU A 64 -5.85 -4.95 13.75
CA LEU A 64 -6.18 -5.61 15.02
C LEU A 64 -7.49 -5.07 15.61
N GLU A 65 -7.72 -3.76 15.51
CA GLU A 65 -8.93 -3.10 16.01
C GLU A 65 -10.16 -3.36 15.13
N SER A 66 -9.95 -3.54 13.82
CA SER A 66 -11.01 -3.68 12.82
C SER A 66 -10.86 -4.91 11.94
N PRO A 67 -10.75 -6.14 12.48
CA PRO A 67 -10.46 -7.33 11.68
C PRO A 67 -11.53 -7.64 10.63
N ALA A 68 -12.77 -7.20 10.85
CA ALA A 68 -13.88 -7.39 9.91
C ALA A 68 -13.78 -6.55 8.63
N THR A 69 -12.99 -5.46 8.64
CA THR A 69 -12.78 -4.64 7.44
C THR A 69 -11.64 -5.18 6.58
N VAL A 70 -10.73 -5.96 7.18
CA VAL A 70 -9.53 -6.49 6.54
C VAL A 70 -9.90 -7.61 5.55
N LYS A 71 -9.42 -7.48 4.31
CA LYS A 71 -9.74 -8.37 3.19
C LYS A 71 -8.52 -8.63 2.33
N LEU A 72 -8.48 -9.81 1.72
CA LEU A 72 -7.55 -10.08 0.63
C LEU A 72 -8.01 -9.34 -0.64
N PRO A 73 -7.08 -8.73 -1.40
CA PRO A 73 -7.40 -8.14 -2.70
C PRO A 73 -7.99 -9.21 -3.62
N LYS A 74 -9.10 -8.89 -4.27
CA LYS A 74 -9.79 -9.78 -5.21
C LYS A 74 -10.28 -8.97 -6.40
N LEU A 75 -10.18 -9.57 -7.57
CA LEU A 75 -10.86 -9.09 -8.77
C LEU A 75 -12.36 -9.33 -8.63
N SER A 76 -13.16 -8.45 -9.22
CA SER A 76 -14.57 -8.73 -9.45
C SER A 76 -14.73 -9.93 -10.39
N PRO A 77 -15.91 -10.58 -10.42
CA PRO A 77 -16.17 -11.67 -11.35
C PRO A 77 -15.93 -11.28 -12.81
N THR A 78 -16.33 -10.06 -13.20
CA THR A 78 -16.13 -9.54 -14.55
C THR A 78 -14.65 -9.35 -14.86
N GLU A 79 -13.88 -8.72 -13.97
CA GLU A 79 -12.43 -8.54 -14.16
C GLU A 79 -11.70 -9.87 -14.24
N THR A 80 -12.11 -10.85 -13.42
CA THR A 80 -11.52 -12.20 -13.44
C THR A 80 -11.68 -12.85 -14.81
N GLU A 81 -12.86 -12.74 -15.43
CA GLU A 81 -13.11 -13.32 -16.75
C GLU A 81 -12.32 -12.59 -17.84
N LEU A 82 -12.33 -11.25 -17.82
CA LEU A 82 -11.57 -10.44 -18.78
C LEU A 82 -10.06 -10.78 -18.73
N VAL A 83 -9.48 -10.85 -17.54
CA VAL A 83 -8.06 -11.22 -17.36
C VAL A 83 -7.80 -12.65 -17.84
N ARG A 84 -8.71 -13.59 -17.58
CA ARG A 84 -8.58 -14.98 -18.04
C ARG A 84 -8.57 -15.07 -19.57
N GLU A 85 -9.45 -14.35 -20.25
CA GLU A 85 -9.46 -14.26 -21.72
C GLU A 85 -8.14 -13.66 -22.24
N GLU A 86 -7.63 -12.60 -21.63
CA GLU A 86 -6.36 -11.99 -22.03
C GLU A 86 -5.17 -12.94 -21.86
N MET A 87 -5.13 -13.71 -20.78
CA MET A 87 -4.07 -14.69 -20.52
C MET A 87 -4.07 -15.84 -21.54
N THR A 88 -5.25 -16.25 -22.01
CA THR A 88 -5.43 -17.38 -22.94
C THR A 88 -5.27 -17.00 -24.41
N LYS A 89 -5.34 -15.71 -24.75
CA LYS A 89 -5.06 -15.18 -26.10
C LYS A 89 -3.57 -15.02 -26.41
N ARG A 90 -2.68 -15.21 -25.42
CA ARG A 90 -1.21 -15.18 -25.58
C ARG A 90 -0.65 -16.56 -25.86
#